data_AF-A0A924BUW0-F1
#
_entry.id   AF-A0A924BUW0-F1
#
_cell.length_a   1.000
_cell.length_b   1.000
_cell.length_c   1.000
_cell.angle_alpha   90.00
_cell.angle_beta   90.00
_cell.angle_gamma   90.00
#
_symmetry.space_group_name_H-M   'P 1'
#
loop_
_entity.id
_entity.type
_entity.pdbx_description
1 polymer ?
#
loop_
_entity_poly.entity_id
_entity_poly.type
_entity_poly.pdbx_seq_one_letter_code
_entity_poly.pdbx_strand_id
1 'polypeptide(L)'
;TPAAPLQIDDANRRLSVERLPAPVLSWLRWPGRPGLPSGNPAWTFMVHHPFGDFALFVGELAPADGGPAQPFEVWVAGAEQPRGLGALAKTLSMDLRANDPAWLQLKLDALATVAEERSFEMPFPPHGERRLFPGVVAATAAVIRWRCEQLKALPRLGRSGPTPVMDAMFSITEPLTGPSGTLAWAVDIDNPATGEAFTLTLKEVTLPGPDRATVTRPCAVGFSGNYPRALDGLARLLSLDMRVIDPAWIGMKLRKLLNYAEPLGHFMAFVPGLPHGERRQQTWPSTVAYLARLIIHRYAMLGVLNEEGYPLRDMGVLDTSGDAAERGHVFAGKVCVECGNATVIHKDGCDFCTACGDVGQCG
;
A
#
# COMPACT_ATOMS: atom_id res chain seq x y z
N THR A 1 -9.02 28.20 34.62
CA THR A 1 -10.26 27.60 34.09
C THR A 1 -9.90 26.25 33.53
N PRO A 2 -10.54 25.13 33.91
CA PRO A 2 -10.25 23.84 33.30
C PRO A 2 -10.51 23.93 31.79
N ALA A 3 -9.60 23.36 30.99
CA ALA A 3 -9.72 23.36 29.55
C ALA A 3 -11.04 22.71 29.14
N ALA A 4 -11.82 23.39 28.31
CA ALA A 4 -13.06 22.83 27.78
C ALA A 4 -12.75 21.52 27.04
N PRO A 5 -13.62 20.50 27.13
CA PRO A 5 -13.46 19.26 26.39
C PRO A 5 -13.25 19.54 24.91
N LEU A 6 -12.35 18.78 24.28
CA LEU A 6 -11.93 18.97 22.90
C LEU A 6 -13.15 18.91 21.97
N GLN A 7 -13.65 20.08 21.53
CA GLN A 7 -14.63 20.14 20.46
C GLN A 7 -13.87 19.94 19.15
N ILE A 8 -13.97 18.74 18.60
CA ILE A 8 -13.44 18.43 17.28
C ILE A 8 -14.39 19.09 16.29
N ASP A 9 -14.02 20.28 15.83
CA ASP A 9 -14.71 20.96 14.75
C ASP A 9 -14.74 20.06 13.52
N ASP A 10 -15.87 20.05 12.81
CA ASP A 10 -16.16 19.32 11.57
C ASP A 10 -15.26 19.74 10.37
N ALA A 11 -14.09 20.33 10.66
CA ALA A 11 -13.16 20.97 9.74
C ALA A 11 -12.46 20.01 8.77
N ASN A 12 -12.60 18.69 8.93
CA ASN A 12 -12.15 17.70 7.94
C ASN A 12 -13.04 17.66 6.68
N ARG A 13 -14.12 18.45 6.62
CA ARG A 13 -15.04 18.55 5.47
C ARG A 13 -14.46 19.17 4.18
N ARG A 14 -13.17 19.52 4.12
CA ARG A 14 -12.55 20.09 2.90
C ARG A 14 -12.09 19.06 1.87
N LEU A 15 -12.53 17.81 1.98
CA LEU A 15 -12.21 16.74 1.04
C LEU A 15 -13.49 16.36 0.28
N SER A 16 -13.84 17.13 -0.75
CA SER A 16 -14.91 16.78 -1.69
C SER A 16 -14.35 15.80 -2.72
N VAL A 17 -14.88 14.59 -2.73
CA VAL A 17 -14.56 13.56 -3.72
C VAL A 17 -15.49 13.76 -4.91
N GLU A 18 -15.00 14.38 -5.98
CA GLU A 18 -15.82 14.71 -7.16
C GLU A 18 -16.06 13.51 -8.10
N ARG A 19 -15.30 12.42 -7.97
CA ARG A 19 -15.46 11.21 -8.80
C ARG A 19 -15.35 9.94 -7.96
N LEU A 20 -16.29 9.02 -8.19
CA LEU A 20 -16.13 7.62 -7.82
C LEU A 20 -15.02 7.03 -8.70
N PRO A 21 -13.87 6.62 -8.14
CA PRO A 21 -12.75 6.22 -8.97
C PRO A 21 -12.96 4.81 -9.53
N ALA A 22 -12.27 4.50 -10.64
CA ALA A 22 -12.33 3.18 -11.28
C ALA A 22 -11.82 2.08 -10.32
N PRO A 23 -12.16 0.79 -10.51
CA PRO A 23 -11.69 -0.27 -9.60
C PRO A 23 -10.16 -0.35 -9.54
N VAL A 24 -9.58 -0.59 -8.34
CA VAL A 24 -8.12 -0.67 -8.10
C VAL A 24 -7.35 -1.51 -9.11
N LEU A 25 -7.93 -2.62 -9.58
CA LEU A 25 -7.29 -3.50 -10.57
C LEU A 25 -6.99 -2.80 -11.90
N SER A 26 -7.81 -1.82 -12.30
CA SER A 26 -7.60 -1.03 -13.51
C SER A 26 -6.42 -0.05 -13.38
N TRP A 27 -5.94 0.21 -12.16
CA TRP A 27 -4.81 1.11 -11.91
C TRP A 27 -3.47 0.36 -11.92
N LEU A 28 -3.48 -0.97 -12.03
CA LEU A 28 -2.27 -1.80 -12.00
C LEU A 28 -1.86 -2.21 -13.41
N ARG A 29 -0.60 -1.97 -13.76
CA ARG A 29 0.04 -2.57 -14.93
C ARG A 29 0.21 -4.07 -14.75
N TRP A 30 0.54 -4.50 -13.53
CA TRP A 30 0.62 -5.90 -13.14
C TRP A 30 -0.15 -6.16 -11.84
N PRO A 31 -1.37 -6.73 -11.90
CA PRO A 31 -2.18 -7.01 -10.70
C PRO A 31 -1.48 -7.91 -9.68
N GLY A 32 -0.69 -8.87 -10.19
CA GLY A 32 0.09 -9.82 -9.41
C GLY A 32 1.54 -9.88 -9.87
N ARG A 33 2.35 -10.74 -9.23
CA ARG A 33 3.65 -11.10 -9.80
C ARG A 33 3.40 -12.11 -10.92
N PRO A 34 3.74 -11.81 -12.19
CA PRO A 34 3.54 -12.77 -13.28
C PRO A 34 4.45 -13.99 -13.08
N GLY A 35 4.03 -15.13 -13.62
CA GLY A 35 4.90 -16.30 -13.73
C GLY A 35 6.01 -16.01 -14.73
N LEU A 36 7.26 -16.13 -14.30
CA LEU A 36 8.44 -15.88 -15.14
C LEU A 36 9.31 -17.14 -15.17
N PRO A 37 8.96 -18.17 -15.98
CA PRO A 37 9.65 -19.46 -15.99
C PRO A 37 11.13 -19.35 -16.37
N SER A 38 11.46 -18.41 -17.26
CA SER A 38 12.84 -18.12 -17.69
C SER A 38 13.60 -17.20 -16.73
N GLY A 39 13.01 -16.87 -15.57
CA GLY A 39 13.55 -15.90 -14.64
C GLY A 39 13.20 -14.45 -14.97
N ASN A 40 13.62 -13.54 -14.09
CA ASN A 40 13.40 -12.10 -14.21
C ASN A 40 14.77 -11.40 -14.36
N PRO A 41 15.04 -10.68 -15.45
CA PRO A 41 16.21 -9.81 -15.53
C PRO A 41 16.17 -8.78 -14.40
N ALA A 42 17.30 -8.59 -13.71
CA ALA A 42 17.41 -7.61 -12.64
C ALA A 42 18.73 -6.85 -12.75
N TRP A 43 18.65 -5.53 -12.64
CA TRP A 43 19.82 -4.69 -12.43
C TRP A 43 20.17 -4.69 -10.94
N THR A 44 21.45 -4.90 -10.63
CA THR A 44 21.95 -5.00 -9.25
C THR A 44 22.87 -3.83 -8.92
N PHE A 45 22.74 -3.29 -7.71
CA PHE A 45 23.61 -2.26 -7.16
C PHE A 45 23.99 -2.60 -5.72
N MET A 46 25.27 -2.42 -5.37
CA MET A 46 25.75 -2.60 -4.01
C MET A 46 25.59 -1.30 -3.23
N VAL A 47 24.75 -1.34 -2.19
CA VAL A 47 24.59 -0.22 -1.26
C VAL A 47 25.61 -0.40 -0.15
N HIS A 48 26.54 0.56 -0.06
CA HIS A 48 27.56 0.60 0.98
C HIS A 48 27.09 1.47 2.13
N HIS A 49 26.72 0.85 3.25
CA HIS A 49 26.19 1.54 4.41
C HIS A 49 27.10 1.30 5.62
N PRO A 50 27.30 2.27 6.54
CA PRO A 50 28.28 2.15 7.62
C PRO A 50 28.12 0.94 8.54
N PHE A 51 26.92 0.36 8.59
CA PHE A 51 26.57 -0.78 9.44
C PHE A 51 26.43 -2.10 8.66
N GLY A 52 26.76 -2.10 7.37
CA GLY A 52 26.69 -3.31 6.55
C GLY A 52 26.45 -3.04 5.06
N ASP A 53 26.96 -3.92 4.23
CA ASP A 53 26.76 -3.87 2.78
C ASP A 53 25.62 -4.80 2.36
N PHE A 54 24.82 -4.35 1.38
CA PHE A 54 23.75 -5.18 0.83
C PHE A 54 23.51 -4.89 -0.64
N ALA A 55 22.97 -5.89 -1.34
CA ALA A 55 22.62 -5.79 -2.75
C ALA A 55 21.16 -5.32 -2.89
N LEU A 56 20.97 -4.31 -3.74
CA LEU A 56 19.68 -3.85 -4.21
C LEU A 56 19.47 -4.37 -5.64
N PHE A 57 18.37 -5.09 -5.86
CA PHE A 57 17.96 -5.59 -7.17
C PHE A 57 16.73 -4.82 -7.64
N VAL A 58 16.77 -4.32 -8.87
CA VAL A 58 15.61 -3.76 -9.57
C VAL A 58 15.27 -4.71 -10.71
N GLY A 59 14.19 -5.47 -10.53
CA GLY A 59 13.65 -6.39 -11.53
C GLY A 59 12.92 -5.63 -12.63
N GLU A 60 13.13 -6.05 -13.88
CA GLU A 60 12.69 -5.33 -15.07
C GLU A 60 11.86 -6.23 -15.96
N LEU A 61 10.65 -5.77 -16.28
CA LEU A 61 9.71 -6.53 -17.09
C LEU A 61 9.15 -5.67 -18.22
N ALA A 62 9.11 -6.24 -19.42
CA ALA A 62 8.41 -5.63 -20.54
C ALA A 62 6.88 -5.70 -20.31
N PRO A 63 6.12 -4.63 -20.59
CA PRO A 63 4.67 -4.67 -20.58
C PRO A 63 4.12 -5.74 -21.54
N ALA A 64 2.95 -6.31 -21.22
CA ALA A 64 2.30 -7.32 -22.06
C ALA A 64 1.96 -6.79 -23.47
N ASP A 65 1.61 -5.50 -23.56
CA ASP A 65 1.25 -4.82 -24.81
C ASP A 65 2.48 -4.43 -25.67
N GLY A 66 3.67 -4.86 -25.27
CA GLY A 66 4.94 -4.47 -25.88
C GLY A 66 5.46 -3.12 -25.35
N GLY A 67 6.76 -2.90 -25.52
CA GLY A 67 7.42 -1.67 -25.08
C GLY A 67 8.75 -1.91 -24.37
N PRO A 68 9.46 -0.83 -23.97
CA PRO A 68 10.71 -0.96 -23.23
C PRO A 68 10.47 -1.61 -21.87
N ALA A 69 11.48 -2.30 -21.35
CA ALA A 69 11.45 -2.85 -20.01
C ALA A 69 11.17 -1.74 -18.98
N GLN A 70 10.31 -2.05 -18.02
CA GLN A 70 9.90 -1.15 -16.96
C GLN A 70 10.25 -1.77 -15.60
N PRO A 71 10.57 -0.96 -14.58
CA PRO A 71 10.82 -1.49 -13.26
C PRO A 71 9.53 -2.14 -12.73
N PHE A 72 9.66 -3.35 -12.17
CA PHE A 72 8.53 -4.21 -11.81
C PHE A 72 8.57 -4.65 -10.34
N GLU A 73 9.77 -4.89 -9.79
CA GLU A 73 9.95 -5.25 -8.39
C GLU A 73 11.33 -4.80 -7.89
N VAL A 74 11.43 -4.61 -6.58
CA VAL A 74 12.68 -4.31 -5.90
C VAL A 74 12.91 -5.35 -4.81
N TRP A 75 14.13 -5.87 -4.76
CA TRP A 75 14.58 -6.75 -3.68
C TRP A 75 15.80 -6.16 -3.01
N VAL A 76 15.90 -6.41 -1.72
CA VAL A 76 17.10 -6.17 -0.94
C VAL A 76 17.58 -7.54 -0.49
N ALA A 77 18.86 -7.82 -0.69
CA ALA A 77 19.47 -9.06 -0.23
C ALA A 77 20.83 -8.78 0.41
N GLY A 78 21.11 -9.47 1.49
CA GLY A 78 22.35 -9.35 2.24
C GLY A 78 22.08 -9.68 3.70
N ALA A 79 23.03 -10.36 4.36
CA ALA A 79 22.92 -10.67 5.78
C ALA A 79 22.93 -9.41 6.66
N GLU A 80 23.53 -8.33 6.16
CA GLU A 80 23.71 -7.07 6.88
C GLU A 80 22.67 -6.00 6.49
N GLN A 81 21.63 -6.37 5.73
CA GLN A 81 20.60 -5.42 5.36
C GLN A 81 19.87 -4.88 6.62
N PRO A 82 19.60 -3.57 6.71
CA PRO A 82 18.83 -3.02 7.81
C PRO A 82 17.43 -3.65 7.91
N ARG A 83 17.02 -4.02 9.13
CA ARG A 83 15.68 -4.55 9.40
C ARG A 83 14.61 -3.55 9.00
N GLY A 84 13.50 -4.03 8.45
CA GLY A 84 12.43 -3.23 7.85
C GLY A 84 12.67 -2.85 6.38
N LEU A 85 13.92 -2.82 5.90
CA LEU A 85 14.22 -2.35 4.53
C LEU A 85 13.66 -3.31 3.45
N GLY A 86 13.69 -4.62 3.70
CA GLY A 86 13.06 -5.59 2.79
C GLY A 86 11.53 -5.47 2.74
N ALA A 87 10.88 -5.08 3.84
CA ALA A 87 9.44 -4.79 3.86
C ALA A 87 9.09 -3.52 3.08
N LEU A 88 9.95 -2.50 3.19
CA LEU A 88 9.86 -1.29 2.37
C LEU A 88 9.98 -1.64 0.88
N ALA A 89 11.00 -2.42 0.50
CA ALA A 89 11.20 -2.86 -0.89
C ALA A 89 10.02 -3.71 -1.41
N LYS A 90 9.47 -4.60 -0.58
CA LYS A 90 8.27 -5.39 -0.91
C LYS A 90 7.05 -4.51 -1.14
N THR A 91 6.87 -3.47 -0.32
CA THR A 91 5.78 -2.50 -0.46
C THR A 91 5.94 -1.66 -1.72
N LEU A 92 7.15 -1.12 -1.95
CA LEU A 92 7.48 -0.31 -3.12
C LEU A 92 7.40 -1.13 -4.42
N SER A 93 7.67 -2.44 -4.38
CA SER A 93 7.46 -3.35 -5.51
C SER A 93 6.01 -3.38 -5.99
N MET A 94 5.03 -3.13 -5.11
CA MET A 94 3.64 -2.99 -5.53
C MET A 94 3.39 -1.64 -6.21
N ASP A 95 4.06 -0.59 -5.76
CA ASP A 95 3.99 0.74 -6.38
C ASP A 95 4.61 0.77 -7.78
N LEU A 96 5.70 0.02 -8.00
CA LEU A 96 6.28 -0.19 -9.33
C LEU A 96 5.32 -0.87 -10.32
N ARG A 97 4.32 -1.58 -9.81
CA ARG A 97 3.30 -2.25 -10.63
C ARG A 97 2.10 -1.37 -10.92
N ALA A 98 2.00 -0.20 -10.30
CA ALA A 98 0.97 0.76 -10.63
C ALA A 98 1.19 1.32 -12.03
N ASN A 99 0.12 1.54 -12.78
CA ASN A 99 0.17 2.22 -14.06
C ASN A 99 0.10 3.75 -13.89
N ASP A 100 0.88 4.26 -12.92
CA ASP A 100 0.90 5.67 -12.53
C ASP A 100 2.34 6.11 -12.22
N PRO A 101 3.06 6.69 -13.19
CA PRO A 101 4.42 7.19 -13.00
C PRO A 101 4.51 8.30 -11.94
N ALA A 102 3.48 9.16 -11.82
CA ALA A 102 3.47 10.25 -10.87
C ALA A 102 3.34 9.73 -9.43
N TRP A 103 2.57 8.66 -9.24
CA TRP A 103 2.50 7.93 -7.98
C TRP A 103 3.86 7.35 -7.55
N LEU A 104 4.58 6.70 -8.47
CA LEU A 104 5.92 6.18 -8.19
C LEU A 104 6.88 7.33 -7.83
N GLN A 105 6.84 8.43 -8.59
CA GLN A 105 7.66 9.60 -8.31
C GLN A 105 7.36 10.16 -6.91
N LEU A 106 6.08 10.35 -6.56
CA LEU A 106 5.66 10.81 -5.23
C LEU A 106 6.21 9.93 -4.11
N LYS A 107 6.16 8.60 -4.28
CA LYS A 107 6.68 7.63 -3.31
C LYS A 107 8.18 7.77 -3.13
N LEU A 108 8.93 7.85 -4.23
CA LEU A 108 10.39 7.99 -4.19
C LEU A 108 10.82 9.35 -3.61
N ASP A 109 10.13 10.44 -3.95
CA ASP A 109 10.39 11.77 -3.39
C ASP A 109 10.10 11.79 -1.88
N ALA A 110 9.02 11.15 -1.43
CA ALA A 110 8.70 11.04 0.00
C ALA A 110 9.73 10.21 0.78
N LEU A 111 10.30 9.16 0.18
CA LEU A 111 11.37 8.36 0.78
C LEU A 111 12.70 9.11 0.81
N ALA A 112 12.99 9.94 -0.20
CA ALA A 112 14.22 10.73 -0.26
C ALA A 112 14.36 11.74 0.89
N THR A 113 13.23 12.13 1.50
CA THR A 113 13.22 13.04 2.67
C THR A 113 13.34 12.33 4.02
N VAL A 114 13.36 10.99 4.05
CA VAL A 114 13.47 10.24 5.32
C VAL A 114 14.88 10.40 5.85
N ALA A 115 15.00 11.14 6.95
CA ALA A 115 16.24 11.33 7.68
C ALA A 115 16.31 10.34 8.84
N GLU A 116 17.45 9.68 8.95
CA GLU A 116 17.75 8.75 10.04
C GLU A 116 18.75 9.41 11.01
N GLU A 117 19.12 8.71 12.07
CA GLU A 117 20.01 9.25 13.11
C GLU A 117 21.40 9.64 12.58
N ARG A 118 21.87 8.96 11.52
CA ARG A 118 23.20 9.17 10.95
C ARG A 118 23.13 9.25 9.44
N SER A 119 23.53 10.40 8.90
CA SER A 119 23.84 10.54 7.49
C SER A 119 25.10 9.75 7.14
N PHE A 120 25.23 9.32 5.89
CA PHE A 120 26.42 8.64 5.39
C PHE A 120 26.67 8.97 3.93
N GLU A 121 27.91 8.77 3.50
CA GLU A 121 28.28 8.87 2.09
C GLU A 121 28.43 7.49 1.48
N MET A 122 28.01 7.33 0.23
CA MET A 122 28.30 6.13 -0.55
C MET A 122 28.59 6.49 -2.00
N PRO A 123 29.35 5.65 -2.74
CA PRO A 123 29.46 5.76 -4.19
C PRO A 123 28.07 5.76 -4.82
N PHE A 124 27.80 6.70 -5.72
CA PHE A 124 26.52 6.82 -6.40
C PHE A 124 26.67 6.70 -7.92
N PRO A 125 25.73 6.04 -8.63
CA PRO A 125 25.77 5.96 -10.09
C PRO A 125 25.76 7.34 -10.77
N PRO A 126 26.27 7.47 -12.01
CA PRO A 126 26.89 6.41 -12.82
C PRO A 126 28.41 6.25 -12.59
N HIS A 127 29.07 7.24 -12.00
CA HIS A 127 30.54 7.29 -11.94
C HIS A 127 31.13 6.84 -10.59
N GLY A 128 30.28 6.55 -9.59
CA GLY A 128 30.74 6.14 -8.27
C GLY A 128 31.20 7.31 -7.40
N GLU A 129 30.88 8.54 -7.78
CA GLU A 129 31.13 9.72 -6.96
C GLU A 129 30.42 9.59 -5.62
N ARG A 130 31.09 9.99 -4.53
CA ARG A 130 30.50 9.92 -3.21
C ARG A 130 29.40 10.98 -3.08
N ARG A 131 28.23 10.54 -2.67
CA ARG A 131 27.09 11.40 -2.38
C ARG A 131 26.64 11.18 -0.95
N LEU A 132 26.37 12.28 -0.25
CA LEU A 132 25.82 12.28 1.10
C LEU A 132 24.31 11.96 1.06
N PHE A 133 23.88 11.05 1.94
CA PHE A 133 22.49 10.68 2.15
C PHE A 133 22.10 10.84 3.62
N PRO A 134 20.86 11.26 3.90
CA PRO A 134 20.38 11.46 5.27
C PRO A 134 20.02 10.16 6.00
N GLY A 135 20.02 9.01 5.32
CA GLY A 135 19.66 7.71 5.88
C GLY A 135 19.59 6.61 4.81
N VAL A 136 19.54 5.35 5.22
CA VAL A 136 19.56 4.19 4.29
C VAL A 136 18.30 4.12 3.43
N VAL A 137 17.15 4.56 3.97
CA VAL A 137 15.90 4.66 3.22
C VAL A 137 16.05 5.65 2.05
N ALA A 138 16.57 6.85 2.32
CA ALA A 138 16.74 7.88 1.31
C ALA A 138 17.80 7.47 0.25
N ALA A 139 18.89 6.84 0.69
CA ALA A 139 19.90 6.27 -0.19
C ALA A 139 19.31 5.21 -1.14
N THR A 140 18.55 4.26 -0.58
CA THR A 140 17.88 3.20 -1.35
C THR A 140 16.90 3.80 -2.36
N ALA A 141 16.06 4.74 -1.95
CA ALA A 141 15.12 5.41 -2.84
C ALA A 141 15.82 6.19 -3.96
N ALA A 142 16.95 6.86 -3.68
CA ALA A 142 17.72 7.57 -4.69
C ALA A 142 18.31 6.63 -5.75
N VAL A 143 18.80 5.45 -5.36
CA VAL A 143 19.30 4.44 -6.31
C VAL A 143 18.17 3.89 -7.17
N ILE A 144 17.02 3.56 -6.57
CA ILE A 144 15.83 3.09 -7.31
C ILE A 144 15.36 4.17 -8.29
N ARG A 145 15.29 5.42 -7.83
CA ARG A 145 14.94 6.58 -8.67
C ARG A 145 15.88 6.69 -9.86
N TRP A 146 17.19 6.65 -9.62
CA TRP A 146 18.18 6.72 -10.70
C TRP A 146 17.94 5.63 -11.75
N ARG A 147 17.67 4.39 -11.33
CA ARG A 147 17.37 3.30 -12.27
C ARG A 147 16.05 3.53 -13.00
N CYS A 148 15.00 4.00 -12.32
CA CYS A 148 13.72 4.36 -12.94
C CYS A 148 13.88 5.47 -14.00
N GLU A 149 14.77 6.44 -13.77
CA GLU A 149 15.10 7.49 -14.75
C GLU A 149 15.79 6.91 -15.99
N GLN A 150 16.72 5.96 -15.82
CA GLN A 150 17.36 5.26 -16.95
C GLN A 150 16.35 4.47 -17.79
N LEU A 151 15.37 3.84 -17.13
CA LEU A 151 14.27 3.09 -17.77
C LEU A 151 13.15 4.00 -18.30
N LYS A 152 13.27 5.33 -18.12
CA LYS A 152 12.26 6.32 -18.52
C LYS A 152 10.87 6.00 -17.93
N ALA A 153 10.85 5.49 -16.70
CA ALA A 153 9.66 5.06 -15.99
C ALA A 153 9.00 6.17 -15.16
N LEU A 154 9.67 7.31 -14.97
CA LEU A 154 9.15 8.48 -14.27
C LEU A 154 8.54 9.50 -15.25
N PRO A 155 7.64 10.40 -14.77
CA PRO A 155 7.07 11.46 -15.58
C PRO A 155 8.15 12.30 -16.27
N ARG A 156 7.94 12.63 -17.55
CA ARG A 156 8.79 13.58 -18.27
C ARG A 156 8.21 14.98 -18.13
N LEU A 157 9.06 15.96 -17.86
CA LEU A 157 8.70 17.38 -17.89
C LEU A 157 7.95 17.70 -19.20
N GLY A 158 6.73 18.24 -19.07
CA GLY A 158 5.90 18.66 -20.21
C GLY A 158 5.05 17.56 -20.88
N ARG A 159 5.03 16.32 -20.36
CA ARG A 159 4.10 15.26 -20.82
C ARG A 159 3.21 14.79 -19.68
N SER A 160 1.90 15.00 -19.81
CA SER A 160 0.90 14.43 -18.91
C SER A 160 0.57 13.01 -19.34
N GLY A 161 0.89 12.02 -18.50
CA GLY A 161 0.34 10.66 -18.59
C GLY A 161 -0.91 10.54 -17.71
N PRO A 162 -1.66 9.43 -17.80
CA PRO A 162 -2.73 9.14 -16.85
C PRO A 162 -2.15 8.92 -15.44
N THR A 163 -2.85 9.42 -14.42
CA THR A 163 -2.44 9.33 -13.01
C THR A 163 -3.56 8.75 -12.13
N PRO A 164 -4.05 7.52 -12.44
CA PRO A 164 -5.26 6.99 -11.84
C PRO A 164 -5.18 6.81 -10.31
N VAL A 165 -3.99 6.54 -9.76
CA VAL A 165 -3.81 6.38 -8.32
C VAL A 165 -3.76 7.75 -7.64
N MET A 166 -3.05 8.71 -8.25
CA MET A 166 -3.01 10.09 -7.77
C MET A 166 -4.42 10.73 -7.77
N ASP A 167 -5.18 10.52 -8.84
CA ASP A 167 -6.54 11.04 -8.99
C ASP A 167 -7.52 10.42 -7.97
N ALA A 168 -7.20 9.23 -7.47
CA ALA A 168 -7.95 8.53 -6.44
C ALA A 168 -7.50 8.87 -5.01
N MET A 169 -6.52 9.76 -4.82
CA MET A 169 -6.14 10.23 -3.49
C MET A 169 -7.15 11.25 -2.97
N PHE A 170 -7.60 11.09 -1.73
CA PHE A 170 -8.34 12.16 -1.07
C PHE A 170 -7.41 13.29 -0.58
N SER A 171 -6.11 13.04 -0.42
CA SER A 171 -5.13 14.08 -0.05
C SER A 171 -3.71 13.68 -0.43
N ILE A 172 -3.01 14.50 -1.22
CA ILE A 172 -1.61 14.25 -1.59
C ILE A 172 -0.68 14.52 -0.40
N THR A 173 -0.83 15.68 0.24
CA THR A 173 -0.11 16.00 1.48
C THR A 173 -0.76 15.33 2.68
N GLU A 174 0.01 15.11 3.75
CA GLU A 174 -0.60 14.63 4.99
C GLU A 174 -1.54 15.72 5.53
N PRO A 175 -2.80 15.40 5.90
CA PRO A 175 -3.72 16.37 6.48
C PRO A 175 -3.17 16.96 7.77
N LEU A 176 -2.96 18.28 7.84
CA LEU A 176 -2.42 18.94 9.03
C LEU A 176 -3.50 19.19 10.08
N THR A 177 -3.14 19.03 11.35
CA THR A 177 -4.03 19.30 12.48
C THR A 177 -3.77 20.68 13.05
N GLY A 178 -4.82 21.36 13.49
CA GLY A 178 -4.69 22.58 14.29
C GLY A 178 -4.18 22.29 15.71
N PRO A 179 -4.07 23.31 16.57
CA PRO A 179 -3.62 23.16 17.96
C PRO A 179 -4.49 22.20 18.80
N SER A 180 -5.75 21.99 18.42
CA SER A 180 -6.66 21.02 19.05
C SER A 180 -6.34 19.56 18.69
N GLY A 181 -5.46 19.30 17.71
CA GLY A 181 -5.11 17.94 17.31
C GLY A 181 -6.19 17.21 16.51
N THR A 182 -6.10 15.88 16.47
CA THR A 182 -7.07 14.95 15.87
C THR A 182 -7.10 13.65 16.68
N LEU A 183 -8.07 12.78 16.40
CA LEU A 183 -8.08 11.43 16.93
C LEU A 183 -6.95 10.60 16.32
N ALA A 184 -6.26 9.86 17.17
CA ALA A 184 -5.26 8.88 16.77
C ALA A 184 -5.48 7.60 17.57
N TRP A 185 -5.40 6.46 16.90
CA TRP A 185 -5.35 5.16 17.56
C TRP A 185 -3.90 4.79 17.81
N ALA A 186 -3.57 4.36 19.03
CA ALA A 186 -2.21 4.01 19.42
C ALA A 186 -2.18 2.63 20.08
N VAL A 187 -1.13 1.85 19.79
CA VAL A 187 -0.89 0.53 20.39
C VAL A 187 0.60 0.30 20.60
N ASP A 188 0.95 -0.29 21.73
CA ASP A 188 2.33 -0.65 22.06
C ASP A 188 2.71 -2.01 21.49
N ILE A 189 3.95 -2.09 21.01
CA ILE A 189 4.55 -3.28 20.43
C ILE A 189 5.86 -3.54 21.14
N ASP A 190 6.00 -4.76 21.66
CA ASP A 190 7.21 -5.27 22.28
C ASP A 190 7.62 -6.54 21.52
N ASN A 191 8.80 -6.49 20.91
CA ASN A 191 9.46 -7.66 20.32
C ASN A 191 10.76 -7.94 21.10
N PRO A 192 10.73 -8.86 22.09
CA PRO A 192 11.88 -9.12 22.94
C PRO A 192 13.02 -9.82 22.20
N ALA A 193 12.74 -10.50 21.07
CA ALA A 193 13.78 -11.18 20.28
C ALA A 193 14.76 -10.19 19.62
N THR A 194 14.29 -8.98 19.32
CA THR A 194 15.08 -7.95 18.65
C THR A 194 15.24 -6.67 19.47
N GLY A 195 14.65 -6.63 20.68
CA GLY A 195 14.71 -5.50 21.62
C GLY A 195 13.87 -4.30 21.21
N GLU A 196 12.93 -4.45 20.27
CA GLU A 196 12.04 -3.37 19.85
C GLU A 196 10.95 -3.15 20.89
N ALA A 197 10.74 -1.90 21.27
CA ALA A 197 9.71 -1.47 22.22
C ALA A 197 9.25 -0.07 21.80
N PHE A 198 8.10 -0.01 21.14
CA PHE A 198 7.63 1.23 20.53
C PHE A 198 6.10 1.26 20.39
N THR A 199 5.55 2.45 20.21
CA THR A 199 4.13 2.68 19.99
C THR A 199 3.88 2.92 18.50
N LEU A 200 2.97 2.16 17.90
CA LEU A 200 2.37 2.43 16.60
C LEU A 200 1.22 3.42 16.80
N THR A 201 1.25 4.54 16.08
CA THR A 201 0.16 5.52 16.04
C THR A 201 -0.43 5.62 14.64
N LEU A 202 -1.76 5.53 14.55
CA LEU A 202 -2.54 5.77 13.34
C LEU A 202 -3.33 7.06 13.50
N LYS A 203 -2.96 8.06 12.71
CA LYS A 203 -3.71 9.32 12.61
C LYS A 203 -4.96 9.10 11.78
N GLU A 204 -6.10 9.57 12.27
CA GLU A 204 -7.39 9.32 11.63
C GLU A 204 -8.01 10.59 11.08
N VAL A 205 -8.77 10.42 9.99
CA VAL A 205 -9.57 11.46 9.34
C VAL A 205 -10.97 10.96 9.14
N THR A 206 -11.91 11.88 9.24
CA THR A 206 -13.32 11.65 8.93
C THR A 206 -13.60 12.21 7.55
N LEU A 207 -14.01 11.34 6.63
CA LEU A 207 -14.34 11.69 5.27
C LEU A 207 -15.86 11.61 5.06
N PRO A 208 -16.42 12.41 4.12
CA PRO A 208 -17.78 12.19 3.66
C PRO A 208 -17.83 10.84 2.92
N GLY A 209 -18.68 9.94 3.41
CA GLY A 209 -18.99 8.67 2.77
C GLY A 209 -20.24 8.76 1.88
N PRO A 210 -20.61 7.66 1.21
CA PRO A 210 -21.88 7.55 0.51
C PRO A 210 -23.06 7.81 1.47
N ASP A 211 -24.15 8.36 0.94
CA ASP A 211 -25.40 8.66 1.67
C ASP A 211 -25.30 9.67 2.82
N ARG A 212 -24.35 10.61 2.75
CA ARG A 212 -24.07 11.63 3.79
C ARG A 212 -23.60 11.04 5.13
N ALA A 213 -23.33 9.73 5.20
CA ALA A 213 -22.70 9.13 6.36
C ALA A 213 -21.21 9.48 6.39
N THR A 214 -20.65 9.74 7.56
CA THR A 214 -19.21 9.97 7.72
C THR A 214 -18.47 8.66 7.93
N VAL A 215 -17.32 8.47 7.28
CA VAL A 215 -16.45 7.32 7.48
C VAL A 215 -15.12 7.80 8.05
N THR A 216 -14.74 7.26 9.21
CA THR A 216 -13.42 7.51 9.80
C THR A 216 -12.45 6.44 9.33
N ARG A 217 -11.27 6.86 8.89
CA ARG A 217 -10.20 5.94 8.46
C ARG A 217 -8.81 6.48 8.82
N PRO A 218 -7.81 5.60 8.98
CA PRO A 218 -6.42 6.02 9.09
C PRO A 218 -5.95 6.77 7.83
N CYS A 219 -5.11 7.78 8.00
CA CYS A 219 -4.50 8.57 6.92
C CYS A 219 -2.97 8.65 7.01
N ALA A 220 -2.39 8.36 8.19
CA ALA A 220 -0.96 8.35 8.40
C ALA A 220 -0.55 7.38 9.51
N VAL A 221 0.68 6.88 9.41
CA VAL A 221 1.34 5.98 10.35
C VAL A 221 2.52 6.72 10.96
N GLY A 222 2.68 6.61 12.28
CA GLY A 222 3.85 7.09 13.01
C GLY A 222 4.31 6.09 14.05
N PHE A 223 5.60 6.18 14.43
CA PHE A 223 6.23 5.33 15.42
C PHE A 223 6.97 6.17 16.47
N SER A 224 6.87 5.77 17.73
CA SER A 224 7.63 6.39 18.83
C SER A 224 8.24 5.33 19.75
N GLY A 225 9.53 5.44 20.06
CA GLY A 225 10.25 4.47 20.90
C GLY A 225 11.42 3.83 20.16
N ASN A 226 11.75 2.59 20.53
CA ASN A 226 12.84 1.82 19.94
C ASN A 226 12.34 0.89 18.83
N TYR A 227 12.68 1.21 17.58
CA TYR A 227 12.30 0.45 16.39
C TYR A 227 13.35 0.64 15.27
N PRO A 228 13.41 -0.25 14.27
CA PRO A 228 14.31 -0.11 13.14
C PRO A 228 13.97 1.11 12.30
N ARG A 229 14.94 2.00 12.07
CA ARG A 229 14.72 3.28 11.37
C ARG A 229 14.25 3.12 9.92
N ALA A 230 14.52 1.99 9.27
CA ALA A 230 13.95 1.73 7.94
C ALA A 230 12.40 1.63 7.95
N LEU A 231 11.78 1.39 9.11
CA LEU A 231 10.33 1.45 9.26
C LEU A 231 9.77 2.87 9.04
N ASP A 232 10.56 3.93 9.20
CA ASP A 232 10.11 5.29 8.89
C ASP A 232 9.76 5.43 7.39
N GLY A 233 10.55 4.78 6.53
CA GLY A 233 10.24 4.68 5.11
C GLY A 233 8.96 3.86 4.85
N LEU A 234 8.77 2.74 5.55
CA LEU A 234 7.55 1.94 5.45
C LEU A 234 6.32 2.75 5.90
N ALA A 235 6.40 3.47 7.01
CA ALA A 235 5.35 4.35 7.50
C ALA A 235 5.02 5.43 6.46
N ARG A 236 6.03 6.02 5.79
CA ARG A 236 5.82 7.01 4.73
C ARG A 236 5.06 6.42 3.54
N LEU A 237 5.44 5.23 3.09
CA LEU A 237 4.75 4.54 1.99
C LEU A 237 3.31 4.21 2.39
N LEU A 238 3.10 3.54 3.51
CA LEU A 238 1.77 3.15 3.98
C LEU A 238 0.88 4.37 4.21
N SER A 239 1.41 5.46 4.75
CA SER A 239 0.64 6.70 4.94
C SER A 239 0.12 7.25 3.61
N LEU A 240 0.90 7.21 2.54
CA LEU A 240 0.41 7.58 1.20
C LEU A 240 -0.66 6.62 0.70
N ASP A 241 -0.52 5.32 0.99
CA ASP A 241 -1.52 4.30 0.61
C ASP A 241 -2.85 4.44 1.35
N MET A 242 -2.79 4.81 2.63
CA MET A 242 -3.97 5.08 3.44
C MET A 242 -4.80 6.26 2.89
N ARG A 243 -4.14 7.15 2.14
CA ARG A 243 -4.74 8.34 1.49
C ARG A 243 -5.39 8.07 0.14
N VAL A 244 -5.28 6.85 -0.38
CA VAL A 244 -6.04 6.39 -1.55
C VAL A 244 -7.46 6.04 -1.10
N ILE A 245 -8.46 6.58 -1.80
CA ILE A 245 -9.84 6.51 -1.35
C ILE A 245 -10.42 5.09 -1.36
N ASP A 246 -9.99 4.23 -2.27
CA ASP A 246 -10.40 2.83 -2.27
C ASP A 246 -9.58 2.05 -1.20
N PRO A 247 -10.23 1.53 -0.14
CA PRO A 247 -9.53 0.78 0.91
C PRO A 247 -8.93 -0.55 0.43
N ALA A 248 -9.37 -1.10 -0.73
CA ALA A 248 -8.75 -2.27 -1.32
C ALA A 248 -7.26 -2.05 -1.63
N TRP A 249 -6.85 -0.81 -1.92
CA TRP A 249 -5.45 -0.45 -2.22
C TRP A 249 -4.53 -0.72 -1.02
N ILE A 250 -4.86 -0.15 0.15
CA ILE A 250 -4.10 -0.36 1.38
C ILE A 250 -4.25 -1.80 1.88
N GLY A 251 -5.45 -2.38 1.80
CA GLY A 251 -5.71 -3.77 2.19
C GLY A 251 -4.82 -4.75 1.44
N MET A 252 -4.68 -4.60 0.12
CA MET A 252 -3.81 -5.44 -0.71
C MET A 252 -2.34 -5.38 -0.23
N LYS A 253 -1.84 -4.21 0.15
CA LYS A 253 -0.47 -4.04 0.63
C LYS A 253 -0.25 -4.68 1.99
N LEU A 254 -1.15 -4.43 2.94
CA LEU A 254 -1.07 -5.00 4.28
C LEU A 254 -1.12 -6.53 4.25
N ARG A 255 -1.97 -7.13 3.40
CA ARG A 255 -2.04 -8.59 3.23
C ARG A 255 -0.71 -9.20 2.78
N LYS A 256 0.08 -8.50 1.95
CA LYS A 256 1.42 -9.00 1.55
C LYS A 256 2.46 -8.92 2.67
N LEU A 257 2.22 -8.10 3.68
CA LEU A 257 3.11 -7.93 4.83
C LEU A 257 2.81 -8.92 5.97
N LEU A 258 1.58 -9.48 6.05
CA LEU A 258 1.17 -10.44 7.10
C LEU A 258 2.09 -11.66 7.25
N ASN A 259 2.68 -12.12 6.15
CA ASN A 259 3.59 -13.28 6.13
C ASN A 259 5.04 -12.87 5.84
N TYR A 260 5.39 -11.59 5.99
CA TYR A 260 6.76 -11.14 5.82
C TYR A 260 7.59 -11.60 7.03
N ALA A 261 8.59 -12.43 6.77
CA ALA A 261 9.52 -12.92 7.78
C ALA A 261 10.82 -12.12 7.75
N GLU A 262 11.39 -11.87 8.91
CA GLU A 262 12.72 -11.31 9.06
C GLU A 262 13.62 -12.28 9.82
N PRO A 263 14.93 -12.36 9.48
CA PRO A 263 15.88 -13.15 10.26
C PRO A 263 15.83 -12.75 11.73
N LEU A 264 15.60 -13.73 12.61
CA LEU A 264 15.48 -13.54 14.07
C LEU A 264 14.42 -12.52 14.52
N GLY A 265 13.50 -12.13 13.64
CA GLY A 265 12.45 -11.14 13.94
C GLY A 265 11.14 -11.71 14.48
N HIS A 266 11.01 -13.04 14.55
CA HIS A 266 9.78 -13.71 14.97
C HIS A 266 9.58 -13.61 16.49
N PHE A 267 8.33 -13.46 16.93
CA PHE A 267 7.99 -13.31 18.35
C PHE A 267 6.54 -13.67 18.62
N MET A 268 6.22 -13.96 19.89
CA MET A 268 4.85 -14.22 20.33
C MET A 268 4.14 -12.90 20.65
N ALA A 269 2.95 -12.69 20.09
CA ALA A 269 2.09 -11.56 20.46
C ALA A 269 0.61 -11.94 20.38
N PHE A 270 -0.24 -11.16 21.04
CA PHE A 270 -1.68 -11.40 21.08
C PHE A 270 -2.31 -11.27 19.69
N VAL A 271 -3.25 -12.16 19.39
CA VAL A 271 -4.06 -12.07 18.18
C VAL A 271 -5.15 -11.03 18.41
N PRO A 272 -5.19 -9.92 17.66
CA PRO A 272 -6.27 -8.94 17.80
C PRO A 272 -7.56 -9.47 17.17
N GLY A 273 -8.71 -8.90 17.56
CA GLY A 273 -10.01 -9.22 16.97
C GLY A 273 -10.64 -10.56 17.37
N LEU A 274 -10.15 -11.22 18.42
CA LEU A 274 -10.77 -12.45 18.92
C LEU A 274 -12.14 -12.16 19.57
N PRO A 275 -13.08 -13.14 19.55
CA PRO A 275 -14.38 -13.03 20.22
C PRO A 275 -14.25 -12.64 21.70
N HIS A 276 -15.30 -12.00 22.24
CA HIS A 276 -15.28 -11.48 23.60
C HIS A 276 -14.88 -12.52 24.64
N GLY A 277 -13.80 -12.23 25.39
CA GLY A 277 -13.27 -13.07 26.46
C GLY A 277 -12.13 -13.99 26.03
N GLU A 278 -11.91 -14.18 24.73
CA GLU A 278 -10.78 -14.98 24.23
C GLU A 278 -9.50 -14.15 24.16
N ARG A 279 -8.43 -14.69 24.73
CA ARG A 279 -7.07 -14.15 24.62
C ARG A 279 -6.15 -15.25 24.18
N ARG A 280 -5.64 -15.13 22.96
CA ARG A 280 -4.68 -16.07 22.38
C ARG A 280 -3.46 -15.32 21.91
N GLN A 281 -2.30 -15.89 22.14
CA GLN A 281 -1.05 -15.45 21.53
C GLN A 281 -0.66 -16.42 20.42
N GLN A 282 0.05 -15.93 19.41
CA GLN A 282 0.65 -16.75 18.37
C GLN A 282 2.01 -16.19 17.97
N THR A 283 2.82 -17.01 17.31
CA THR A 283 4.10 -16.57 16.75
C THR A 283 3.84 -15.78 15.47
N TRP A 284 4.32 -14.55 15.44
CA TRP A 284 4.35 -13.70 14.25
C TRP A 284 5.74 -13.79 13.59
N PRO A 285 5.83 -13.79 12.25
CA PRO A 285 7.10 -14.01 11.55
C PRO A 285 8.05 -12.79 11.59
N SER A 286 7.52 -11.60 11.87
CA SER A 286 8.28 -10.37 12.09
C SER A 286 7.43 -9.30 12.76
N THR A 287 8.07 -8.24 13.25
CA THR A 287 7.41 -7.01 13.71
C THR A 287 6.58 -6.35 12.63
N VAL A 288 7.06 -6.37 11.38
CA VAL A 288 6.31 -5.85 10.21
C VAL A 288 5.01 -6.63 9.99
N ALA A 289 5.04 -7.95 10.14
CA ALA A 289 3.84 -8.78 10.00
C ALA A 289 2.81 -8.46 11.10
N TYR A 290 3.27 -8.30 12.34
CA TYR A 290 2.39 -7.92 13.44
C TYR A 290 1.84 -6.49 13.28
N LEU A 291 2.67 -5.54 12.84
CA LEU A 291 2.24 -4.19 12.45
C LEU A 291 1.12 -4.24 11.40
N ALA A 292 1.29 -5.03 10.34
CA ALA A 292 0.26 -5.17 9.31
C ALA A 292 -1.05 -5.74 9.88
N ARG A 293 -0.97 -6.74 10.77
CA ARG A 293 -2.15 -7.30 11.46
C ARG A 293 -2.87 -6.25 12.30
N LEU A 294 -2.13 -5.46 13.09
CA LEU A 294 -2.67 -4.41 13.96
C LEU A 294 -3.34 -3.30 13.15
N ILE A 295 -2.73 -2.89 12.02
CA ILE A 295 -3.34 -1.92 11.11
C ILE A 295 -4.63 -2.49 10.53
N ILE A 296 -4.63 -3.71 10.01
CA ILE A 296 -5.86 -4.36 9.50
C ILE A 296 -6.94 -4.40 10.58
N HIS A 297 -6.58 -4.79 11.80
CA HIS A 297 -7.52 -4.82 12.92
C HIS A 297 -8.13 -3.43 13.19
N ARG A 298 -7.32 -2.36 13.16
CA ARG A 298 -7.85 -1.01 13.34
C ARG A 298 -8.81 -0.61 12.21
N TYR A 299 -8.49 -0.97 10.97
CA TYR A 299 -9.43 -0.79 9.85
C TYR A 299 -10.73 -1.59 10.03
N ALA A 300 -10.67 -2.77 10.64
CA ALA A 300 -11.85 -3.58 10.97
C ALA A 300 -12.69 -2.98 12.09
N MET A 301 -12.07 -2.45 13.15
CA MET A 301 -12.77 -1.69 14.20
C MET A 301 -13.53 -0.48 13.66
N LEU A 302 -13.02 0.12 12.57
CA LEU A 302 -13.64 1.28 11.91
C LEU A 302 -14.67 0.89 10.85
N GLY A 303 -14.91 -0.41 10.61
CA GLY A 303 -15.86 -0.89 9.61
C GLY A 303 -15.44 -0.61 8.16
N VAL A 304 -14.13 -0.49 7.90
CA VAL A 304 -13.59 -0.21 6.56
C VAL A 304 -13.08 -1.47 5.88
N LEU A 305 -12.33 -2.31 6.60
CA LEU A 305 -11.89 -3.64 6.16
C LEU A 305 -12.51 -4.73 7.06
N ASN A 306 -12.48 -5.99 6.65
CA ASN A 306 -12.65 -7.13 7.55
C ASN A 306 -11.31 -7.50 8.22
N GLU A 307 -11.33 -8.49 9.11
CA GLU A 307 -10.13 -8.94 9.84
C GLU A 307 -9.09 -9.63 8.94
N GLU A 308 -9.49 -10.06 7.74
CA GLU A 308 -8.64 -10.60 6.68
C GLU A 308 -8.01 -9.49 5.79
N GLY A 309 -8.41 -8.23 5.98
CA GLY A 309 -7.88 -7.08 5.26
C GLY A 309 -8.50 -6.83 3.89
N TYR A 310 -9.73 -7.29 3.65
CA TYR A 310 -10.56 -6.98 2.48
C TYR A 310 -11.60 -5.91 2.81
N PRO A 311 -11.98 -5.04 1.86
CA PRO A 311 -12.99 -4.01 2.09
C PRO A 311 -14.36 -4.59 2.45
N LEU A 312 -15.06 -3.99 3.42
CA LEU A 312 -16.45 -4.35 3.75
C LEU A 312 -17.48 -3.77 2.77
N ARG A 313 -17.11 -2.66 2.13
CA ARG A 313 -17.88 -2.03 1.07
C ARG A 313 -16.92 -1.75 -0.06
N ASP A 314 -17.06 -2.51 -1.13
CA ASP A 314 -16.40 -2.20 -2.39
C ASP A 314 -17.05 -0.92 -2.95
N MET A 315 -16.25 0.12 -3.14
CA MET A 315 -16.69 1.36 -3.80
C MET A 315 -16.86 1.11 -5.31
N GLY A 316 -17.76 0.19 -5.68
CA GLY A 316 -18.05 -0.17 -7.08
C GLY A 316 -18.31 -1.64 -7.39
N VAL A 317 -18.37 -2.56 -6.42
CA VAL A 317 -18.75 -3.97 -6.65
C VAL A 317 -19.60 -4.45 -5.48
N LEU A 318 -20.72 -5.12 -5.75
CA LEU A 318 -21.47 -5.84 -4.71
C LEU A 318 -20.82 -7.22 -4.52
N ASP A 319 -20.39 -7.45 -3.28
CA ASP A 319 -20.28 -8.72 -2.56
C ASP A 319 -19.53 -9.90 -3.22
N THR A 320 -18.32 -10.19 -2.73
CA THR A 320 -17.79 -11.57 -2.76
C THR A 320 -18.07 -12.25 -1.43
N SER A 321 -19.26 -12.83 -1.31
CA SER A 321 -19.59 -13.84 -0.32
C SER A 321 -19.71 -15.21 -0.99
N GLY A 322 -18.79 -16.11 -0.63
CA GLY A 322 -19.02 -17.56 -0.71
C GLY A 322 -18.57 -18.28 -1.99
N ASP A 323 -17.64 -19.20 -1.79
CA ASP A 323 -17.31 -20.37 -2.62
C ASP A 323 -16.52 -20.19 -3.93
N ALA A 324 -15.24 -20.54 -3.81
CA ALA A 324 -14.41 -21.00 -4.90
C ALA A 324 -14.97 -22.33 -5.46
N ALA A 325 -15.70 -22.26 -6.57
CA ALA A 325 -15.72 -23.30 -7.60
C ALA A 325 -16.43 -22.78 -8.87
N GLU A 326 -15.71 -22.79 -9.99
CA GLU A 326 -16.22 -22.75 -11.36
C GLU A 326 -17.29 -21.70 -11.72
N ARG A 327 -16.87 -20.57 -12.32
CA ARG A 327 -17.56 -19.95 -13.47
C ARG A 327 -16.77 -18.78 -14.07
N GLY A 328 -16.99 -18.60 -15.38
CA GLY A 328 -16.11 -17.89 -16.30
C GLY A 328 -16.12 -16.36 -16.22
N HIS A 329 -15.19 -15.77 -16.99
CA HIS A 329 -14.97 -14.34 -17.13
C HIS A 329 -16.27 -13.55 -17.26
N VAL A 330 -16.50 -12.63 -16.32
CA VAL A 330 -17.62 -11.68 -16.35
C VAL A 330 -17.26 -10.58 -17.35
N PHE A 331 -18.08 -10.42 -18.40
CA PHE A 331 -17.98 -9.31 -19.35
C PHE A 331 -19.01 -8.24 -18.99
N ALA A 332 -18.61 -6.97 -19.05
CA ALA A 332 -19.51 -5.85 -18.81
C ALA A 332 -20.56 -5.72 -19.94
N GLY A 333 -21.83 -5.50 -19.60
CA GLY A 333 -22.96 -5.49 -20.52
C GLY A 333 -24.12 -4.58 -20.07
N LYS A 334 -25.32 -4.76 -20.66
CA LYS A 334 -26.53 -4.01 -20.27
C LYS A 334 -27.02 -4.44 -18.87
N VAL A 335 -27.83 -3.59 -18.23
CA VAL A 335 -28.47 -3.86 -16.93
C VAL A 335 -29.53 -4.95 -17.08
N CYS A 336 -29.39 -6.04 -16.33
CA CYS A 336 -30.38 -7.10 -16.23
C CYS A 336 -31.61 -6.60 -15.46
N VAL A 337 -32.80 -6.86 -16.00
CA VAL A 337 -34.07 -6.46 -15.36
C VAL A 337 -34.40 -7.29 -14.12
N GLU A 338 -33.90 -8.53 -14.03
CA GLU A 338 -34.14 -9.42 -12.90
C GLU A 338 -33.18 -9.16 -11.72
N CYS A 339 -31.87 -9.03 -11.98
CA CYS A 339 -30.87 -8.91 -10.91
C CYS A 339 -30.22 -7.53 -10.79
N GLY A 340 -30.55 -6.59 -11.67
CA GLY A 340 -30.00 -5.23 -11.65
C GLY A 340 -28.52 -5.11 -12.03
N ASN A 341 -27.84 -6.22 -12.34
CA ASN A 341 -26.42 -6.23 -12.70
C ASN A 341 -26.20 -5.85 -14.17
N ALA A 342 -25.20 -5.01 -14.45
CA ALA A 342 -24.78 -4.60 -15.80
C ALA A 342 -23.95 -5.68 -16.51
N THR A 343 -24.52 -6.88 -16.65
CA THR A 343 -23.83 -8.10 -17.11
C THR A 343 -24.62 -8.87 -18.18
N VAL A 344 -25.58 -8.22 -18.84
CA VAL A 344 -26.30 -8.80 -19.98
C VAL A 344 -25.45 -8.67 -21.24
N ILE A 345 -25.04 -9.80 -21.79
CA ILE A 345 -24.34 -9.93 -23.08
C ILE A 345 -25.30 -10.50 -24.12
N HIS A 346 -25.09 -10.15 -25.39
CA HIS A 346 -25.83 -10.79 -26.48
C HIS A 346 -25.07 -12.03 -26.94
N LYS A 347 -25.66 -13.21 -26.76
CA LYS A 347 -25.03 -14.50 -27.10
C LYS A 347 -26.07 -15.40 -27.76
N ASP A 348 -25.71 -15.96 -28.92
CA ASP A 348 -26.53 -16.92 -29.67
C ASP A 348 -27.95 -16.40 -30.02
N GLY A 349 -28.07 -15.10 -30.33
CA GLY A 349 -29.35 -14.47 -30.71
C GLY A 349 -30.26 -14.10 -29.54
N CYS A 350 -29.80 -14.27 -28.29
CA CYS A 350 -30.54 -13.90 -27.09
C CYS A 350 -29.71 -13.00 -26.17
N ASP A 351 -30.39 -12.14 -25.42
CA ASP A 351 -29.79 -11.45 -24.28
C ASP A 351 -29.58 -12.45 -23.13
N PHE A 352 -28.35 -12.56 -22.61
CA PHE A 352 -27.96 -13.50 -21.56
C PHE A 352 -27.23 -12.77 -20.42
N CYS A 353 -27.73 -12.89 -19.19
CA CYS A 353 -27.08 -12.31 -18.02
C CYS A 353 -26.01 -13.26 -17.48
N THR A 354 -24.74 -12.86 -17.55
CA THR A 354 -23.64 -13.69 -17.02
C THR A 354 -23.58 -13.74 -15.50
N ALA A 355 -24.35 -12.91 -14.79
CA ALA A 355 -24.37 -12.87 -13.33
C ALA A 355 -25.43 -13.80 -12.71
N CYS A 356 -26.66 -13.82 -13.22
CA CYS A 356 -27.74 -14.65 -12.69
C CYS A 356 -28.19 -15.78 -13.62
N GLY A 357 -27.71 -15.80 -14.87
CA GLY A 357 -28.12 -16.79 -15.88
C GLY A 357 -29.47 -16.50 -16.55
N ASP A 358 -30.05 -15.33 -16.32
CA ASP A 358 -31.31 -14.90 -16.94
C ASP A 358 -31.18 -14.79 -18.47
N VAL A 359 -32.22 -15.20 -19.20
CA VAL A 359 -32.28 -15.17 -20.67
C VAL A 359 -33.41 -14.23 -21.07
N GLY A 360 -33.03 -13.07 -21.62
CA GLY A 360 -33.93 -12.03 -22.10
C GLY A 360 -34.47 -12.30 -23.51
N GLN A 361 -34.82 -11.23 -24.22
CA GLN A 361 -35.40 -11.32 -25.55
C GLN A 361 -34.44 -12.00 -26.54
N CYS A 362 -34.95 -13.01 -27.24
CA CYS A 362 -34.30 -13.65 -28.37
C CYS A 362 -34.82 -13.06 -29.68
N GLY A 363 -33.92 -12.61 -30.56
CA GLY A 363 -34.23 -11.91 -31.81
C GLY A 363 -33.25 -12.19 -32.92
#